data_AF-X0SN81-F1
#
_entry.id   AF-X0SN81-F1
#
_cell.length_a   1.000
_cell.length_b   1.000
_cell.length_c   1.000
_cell.angle_alpha   90.00
_cell.angle_beta   90.00
_cell.angle_gamma   90.00
#
_symmetry.space_group_name_H-M   'P 1'
#
loop_
_entity.id
_entity.type
_entity.pdbx_description
1 polymer ?
#
loop_
_entity_poly.entity_id
_entity_poly.type
_entity_poly.pdbx_seq_one_letter_code
_entity_poly.pdbx_strand_id
1 'polypeptide(L)'
;ARKTAEKDLRDVAKKLEEGSEAQKEVLKLADDVATGTRKADFYEEAHKAGVSNLKLAFLVASDEGLFDKRGNANFDKLKEGFPELFGKKKIIDPNAGDGTGKTPDGTKAGMNEFIRAGRSGRMKG
;
A
#
# COMPACT_ATOMS: atom_id res chain seq x y z
N ALA A 1 1.82 -8.96 22.28
CA ALA A 1 1.71 -10.22 21.53
C ALA A 1 2.94 -10.47 20.66
N ARG A 2 3.12 -9.80 19.51
CA ARG A 2 4.27 -10.03 18.60
C ARG A 2 5.65 -9.78 19.25
N LYS A 3 5.82 -8.68 19.99
CA LYS A 3 7.04 -8.39 20.77
C LYS A 3 7.28 -9.38 21.92
N THR A 4 6.23 -10.01 22.44
CA THR A 4 6.31 -11.03 23.49
C THR A 4 6.87 -12.33 22.90
N ALA A 5 6.35 -12.75 21.75
CA ALA A 5 6.83 -13.93 21.04
C ALA A 5 8.31 -13.83 20.64
N GLU A 6 8.77 -12.68 20.15
CA GLU A 6 10.20 -12.46 19.85
C GLU A 6 11.07 -12.64 21.11
N LYS A 7 10.65 -12.02 22.22
CA LYS A 7 11.37 -12.13 23.50
C LYS A 7 11.43 -13.58 23.99
N ASP A 8 10.30 -14.28 23.93
CA ASP A 8 10.20 -15.67 24.37
C ASP A 8 11.10 -16.58 23.51
N LEU A 9 11.16 -16.36 22.19
CA LEU A 9 12.07 -17.10 21.29
C LEU A 9 13.54 -16.84 21.64
N ARG A 10 13.93 -15.59 21.92
CA ARG A 10 15.31 -15.27 22.34
C ARG A 10 15.64 -15.85 23.71
N ASP A 11 14.69 -15.89 24.63
CA ASP A 11 14.90 -16.49 25.94
C ASP A 11 14.96 -18.03 25.87
N VAL A 12 14.27 -18.66 24.91
CA VAL A 12 14.48 -20.07 24.57
C VAL A 12 15.86 -20.29 23.97
N ALA A 13 16.31 -19.46 23.02
CA ALA A 13 17.64 -19.57 22.42
C ALA A 13 18.79 -19.47 23.45
N LYS A 14 18.63 -18.66 24.50
CA LYS A 14 19.62 -18.57 25.60
C LYS A 14 19.68 -19.82 26.48
N LYS A 15 18.63 -20.63 26.51
CA LYS A 15 18.56 -21.89 27.28
C LYS A 15 19.05 -23.09 26.47
N LEU A 16 19.23 -22.93 25.16
CA LEU A 16 19.82 -23.94 24.28
C LEU A 16 21.35 -23.85 24.36
N GLU A 17 22.01 -24.95 24.01
CA GLU A 17 23.48 -24.99 23.95
C GLU A 17 24.00 -23.96 22.94
N GLU A 18 24.96 -23.15 23.37
CA GLU A 18 25.55 -22.12 22.52
C GLU A 18 26.23 -22.72 21.30
N GLY A 19 25.87 -22.23 20.12
CA GLY A 19 26.38 -22.72 18.84
C GLY A 19 25.64 -23.94 18.28
N SER A 20 24.67 -24.51 19.01
CA SER A 20 23.82 -25.59 18.50
C SER A 20 23.01 -25.16 17.28
N GLU A 21 22.69 -26.11 16.42
CA GLU A 21 21.86 -25.88 15.25
C GLU A 21 20.46 -25.40 15.65
N ALA A 22 19.89 -25.99 16.70
CA ALA A 22 18.63 -25.56 17.31
C ALA A 22 18.68 -24.11 17.80
N GLN A 23 19.76 -23.67 18.44
CA GLN A 23 19.89 -22.26 18.86
C GLN A 23 19.88 -21.32 17.65
N LYS A 24 20.62 -21.67 16.58
CA LYS A 24 20.68 -20.85 15.37
C LYS A 24 19.32 -20.74 14.68
N GLU A 25 18.58 -21.85 14.59
CA GLU A 25 17.22 -21.84 14.04
C GLU A 25 16.26 -20.98 14.86
N VAL A 26 16.32 -21.08 16.19
CA VAL A 26 15.47 -20.26 17.07
C VAL A 26 15.84 -18.78 16.99
N LEU A 27 17.13 -18.43 16.94
CA LEU A 27 17.58 -17.05 16.73
C LEU A 27 17.11 -16.50 15.39
N LYS A 28 17.25 -17.28 14.32
CA LYS A 28 16.75 -16.92 12.99
C LYS A 28 15.25 -16.68 13.00
N LEU A 29 14.48 -17.56 13.65
CA LEU A 29 13.04 -17.39 13.79
C LEU A 29 12.68 -16.12 14.57
N ALA A 30 13.43 -15.81 15.63
CA ALA A 30 13.25 -14.57 16.39
C ALA A 30 13.52 -13.33 15.52
N ASP A 31 14.57 -13.36 14.70
CA ASP A 31 14.93 -12.26 13.80
C ASP A 31 13.91 -12.09 12.66
N ASP A 32 13.37 -13.19 12.14
CA ASP A 32 12.28 -13.18 11.15
C ASP A 32 11.00 -12.57 11.74
N VAL A 33 10.65 -12.92 12.97
CA VAL A 33 9.51 -12.34 13.70
C VAL A 33 9.72 -10.84 13.94
N ALA A 34 10.92 -10.44 14.34
CA ALA A 34 11.28 -9.04 14.55
C ALA A 34 11.13 -8.24 13.24
N THR A 35 11.68 -8.76 12.15
CA THR A 35 11.63 -8.15 10.81
C THR A 35 10.20 -8.05 10.30
N GLY A 36 9.42 -9.12 10.41
CA GLY A 36 8.02 -9.16 10.00
C GLY A 36 7.16 -8.18 10.79
N THR A 37 7.39 -8.08 12.10
CA THR A 37 6.67 -7.13 12.97
C THR A 37 6.99 -5.70 12.60
N ARG A 38 8.28 -5.36 12.46
CA ARG A 38 8.71 -4.02 12.06
C ARG A 38 8.13 -3.59 10.71
N LYS A 39 8.09 -4.52 9.74
CA LYS A 39 7.50 -4.27 8.43
C LYS A 39 5.99 -4.06 8.49
N ALA A 40 5.29 -4.86 9.31
CA ALA A 40 3.85 -4.71 9.50
C ALA A 40 3.52 -3.36 10.17
N ASP A 41 4.17 -3.06 11.29
CA ASP A 41 4.00 -1.80 12.02
C ASP A 41 4.32 -0.59 11.11
N PHE A 42 5.40 -0.68 10.32
CA PHE A 42 5.73 0.34 9.34
C PHE A 42 4.61 0.54 8.31
N TYR A 43 4.07 -0.53 7.71
CA TYR A 43 3.02 -0.40 6.71
C TYR A 43 1.71 0.15 7.27
N GLU A 44 1.34 -0.23 8.49
CA GLU A 44 0.16 0.31 9.16
C GLU A 44 0.29 1.82 9.38
N GLU A 45 1.45 2.27 9.86
CA GLU A 45 1.70 3.70 10.10
C GLU A 45 1.93 4.48 8.80
N ALA A 46 2.62 3.90 7.83
CA ALA A 46 2.86 4.51 6.52
C ALA A 46 1.56 4.73 5.74
N HIS A 47 0.59 3.80 5.87
CA HIS A 47 -0.74 3.98 5.32
C HIS A 47 -1.45 5.20 5.94
N LYS A 48 -1.38 5.37 7.26
CA LYS A 48 -1.95 6.54 7.95
C LYS A 48 -1.24 7.85 7.57
N ALA A 49 0.07 7.79 7.33
CA ALA A 49 0.90 8.93 6.94
C ALA A 49 0.72 9.35 5.46
N GLY A 50 -0.04 8.59 4.66
CA GLY A 50 -0.32 8.92 3.25
C GLY A 50 0.82 8.53 2.29
N VAL A 51 1.62 7.52 2.63
CA VAL A 51 2.67 7.00 1.75
C VAL A 51 2.04 6.33 0.53
N SER A 52 2.48 6.75 -0.66
CA SER A 52 2.01 6.31 -1.97
C SER A 52 2.55 4.93 -2.35
N ASN A 53 3.81 4.68 -2.03
CA ASN A 53 4.52 3.43 -2.31
C ASN A 53 5.20 2.92 -1.03
N LEU A 54 4.46 2.11 -0.29
CA LEU A 54 4.87 1.56 1.02
C LEU A 54 6.15 0.74 0.93
N LYS A 55 6.32 -0.03 -0.15
CA LYS A 55 7.49 -0.90 -0.32
C LYS A 55 8.76 -0.09 -0.53
N LEU A 56 8.71 0.95 -1.37
CA LEU A 56 9.84 1.85 -1.57
C LEU A 56 10.14 2.64 -0.29
N ALA A 57 9.10 3.15 0.37
CA ALA A 57 9.25 3.88 1.63
C ALA A 57 9.90 3.03 2.74
N PHE A 58 9.56 1.75 2.84
CA PHE A 58 10.21 0.85 3.80
C PHE A 58 11.69 0.63 3.46
N LEU A 59 12.01 0.46 2.18
CA LEU A 59 13.39 0.26 1.73
C LEU A 59 14.24 1.50 2.03
N VAL A 60 13.76 2.68 1.63
CA VAL A 60 14.43 3.96 1.88
C VAL A 60 14.58 4.20 3.38
N ALA A 61 13.53 4.01 4.18
CA ALA A 61 13.62 4.15 5.62
C ALA A 61 14.63 3.19 6.27
N SER A 62 14.79 1.99 5.69
CA SER A 62 15.75 1.00 6.18
C SER A 62 17.19 1.37 5.81
N ASP A 63 17.39 1.87 4.59
CA ASP A 63 18.69 2.25 4.05
C ASP A 63 19.22 3.54 4.70
N GLU A 64 18.37 4.55 4.83
CA GLU A 64 18.67 5.85 5.47
C GLU A 64 18.67 5.78 7.01
N GLY A 65 18.45 4.60 7.60
CA GLY A 65 18.45 4.43 9.05
C GLY A 65 17.38 5.25 9.77
N LEU A 66 16.23 5.50 9.14
CA LEU A 66 15.16 6.36 9.66
C LEU A 66 14.29 5.69 10.73
N PHE A 67 14.73 4.57 11.29
CA PHE A 67 14.04 3.90 12.38
C PHE A 67 14.65 4.23 13.73
N ASP A 68 13.80 4.51 14.71
CA ASP A 68 14.23 4.71 16.08
C ASP A 68 14.65 3.39 16.75
N LYS A 69 15.23 3.48 17.95
CA LYS A 69 15.63 2.33 18.77
C LYS A 69 14.45 1.42 19.18
N ARG A 70 13.21 1.90 19.02
CA ARG A 70 11.97 1.20 19.37
C ARG A 70 11.33 0.54 18.14
N GLY A 71 11.90 0.75 16.94
CA GLY A 71 11.45 0.22 15.66
C GLY A 71 10.44 1.09 14.92
N ASN A 72 10.19 2.32 15.36
CA ASN A 72 9.26 3.24 14.69
C ASN A 72 9.99 4.04 13.60
N ALA A 73 9.39 4.18 12.43
CA ALA A 73 9.97 5.01 11.37
C ALA A 73 9.68 6.50 11.57
N ASN A 74 10.67 7.32 11.24
CA ASN A 74 10.55 8.77 11.21
C ASN A 74 10.00 9.21 9.85
N PHE A 75 8.67 9.33 9.77
CA PHE A 75 7.99 9.73 8.54
C PHE A 75 8.22 11.20 8.17
N ASP A 76 8.50 12.07 9.13
CA ASP A 76 8.80 13.48 8.85
C ASP A 76 10.10 13.60 8.06
N LYS A 77 11.17 12.94 8.52
CA LYS A 77 12.44 12.87 7.79
C LYS A 77 12.31 12.17 6.44
N LEU A 78 11.49 11.10 6.38
CA LEU A 78 11.23 10.39 5.13
C LEU A 78 10.53 11.31 4.12
N LYS A 79 9.62 12.18 4.58
CA LYS A 79 8.89 13.13 3.74
C LYS A 79 9.74 14.33 3.32
N GLU A 80 10.67 14.78 4.17
CA GLU A 80 11.64 15.80 3.84
C GLU A 80 12.62 15.35 2.75
N GLY A 81 13.15 14.13 2.87
CA GLY A 81 14.11 13.58 1.91
C GLY A 81 13.48 13.04 0.63
N PHE A 82 12.28 12.45 0.73
CA PHE A 82 11.61 11.74 -0.36
C PHE A 82 10.12 12.09 -0.43
N PRO A 83 9.79 13.37 -0.69
CA PRO A 83 8.41 13.83 -0.75
C PRO A 83 7.59 13.09 -1.82
N GLU A 84 8.21 12.56 -2.89
CA GLU A 84 7.52 11.77 -3.91
C GLU A 84 6.91 10.46 -3.40
N LEU A 85 7.43 9.93 -2.28
CA LEU A 85 6.84 8.78 -1.60
C LEU A 85 5.54 9.16 -0.88
N PHE A 86 5.27 10.45 -0.68
CA PHE A 86 4.10 10.99 0.00
C PHE A 86 3.25 11.77 -1.00
N GLY A 87 2.31 11.07 -1.63
CA GLY A 87 1.46 11.67 -2.64
C GLY A 87 0.33 10.75 -3.05
N LYS A 88 -0.78 11.31 -3.54
CA LYS A 88 -1.81 10.46 -4.13
C LYS A 88 -1.21 9.81 -5.37
N LYS A 89 -1.21 8.47 -5.42
CA LYS A 89 -1.03 7.73 -6.68
C LYS A 89 -1.99 8.39 -7.66
N LYS A 90 -1.47 9.03 -8.71
CA LYS A 90 -2.31 9.59 -9.78
C LYS A 90 -3.15 8.41 -10.24
N ILE A 91 -4.42 8.40 -9.87
CA ILE A 91 -5.39 7.50 -10.49
C ILE A 91 -5.42 8.03 -11.90
N ILE A 92 -4.67 7.37 -12.78
CA ILE A 92 -4.81 7.61 -14.20
C ILE A 92 -6.21 7.08 -14.46
N ASP A 93 -7.16 7.99 -14.73
CA ASP A 93 -8.44 7.58 -15.27
C ASP A 93 -8.13 6.63 -16.43
N PRO A 94 -8.72 5.41 -16.47
CA PRO A 94 -8.47 4.47 -17.56
C PRO A 94 -8.87 5.02 -18.94
N ASN A 95 -9.49 6.21 -18.99
CA ASN A 95 -9.86 6.95 -20.18
C ASN A 95 -8.98 8.19 -20.47
N ALA A 96 -7.75 8.28 -19.92
CA ALA A 96 -6.80 9.34 -20.27
C ALA A 96 -6.16 9.10 -21.65
N GLY A 97 -6.99 9.02 -22.68
CA GLY A 97 -6.63 8.69 -24.05
C GLY A 97 -7.86 8.53 -24.93
N ASP A 98 -8.72 9.54 -25.00
CA ASP A 98 -9.44 9.79 -26.25
C ASP A 98 -9.58 11.29 -26.48
N GLY A 99 -9.26 11.71 -27.70
CA GLY A 99 -9.10 13.10 -28.05
C GLY A 99 -10.41 13.88 -28.06
N THR A 100 -10.26 15.19 -28.20
CA THR A 100 -11.29 16.19 -28.55
C THR A 100 -12.33 16.53 -27.48
N GLY A 101 -12.32 17.81 -27.10
CA GLY A 101 -13.29 18.40 -26.18
C GLY A 101 -14.72 18.30 -26.67
N LYS A 102 -15.57 17.79 -25.79
CA LYS A 102 -16.97 18.20 -25.54
C LYS A 102 -17.48 17.23 -24.49
N THR A 103 -17.72 17.71 -23.28
CA THR A 103 -18.69 17.08 -22.39
C THR A 103 -20.03 17.09 -23.13
N PRO A 104 -20.66 15.93 -23.43
CA PRO A 104 -22.07 15.94 -23.72
C PRO A 104 -22.74 16.18 -22.37
N ASP A 105 -23.23 17.41 -22.20
CA ASP A 105 -24.28 17.71 -21.24
C ASP A 105 -25.32 16.60 -21.27
N GLY A 106 -25.76 16.19 -20.09
CA GLY A 106 -26.74 15.14 -19.91
C GLY A 106 -28.07 15.50 -20.56
N THR A 107 -28.23 15.19 -21.85
CA THR A 107 -29.54 15.06 -22.46
C THR A 107 -29.99 13.62 -22.30
N LYS A 108 -30.90 13.43 -21.34
CA LYS A 108 -31.86 12.32 -21.31
C LYS A 108 -32.76 12.39 -22.56
N ALA A 109 -32.19 12.20 -23.75
CA ALA A 109 -32.94 11.88 -24.95
C ALA A 109 -33.29 10.39 -24.83
N GLY A 110 -34.39 10.14 -24.12
CA GLY A 110 -34.84 8.81 -23.74
C GLY A 110 -35.10 7.93 -24.96
N MET A 111 -34.89 6.64 -24.79
CA MET A 111 -35.26 5.55 -25.71
C MET A 111 -36.64 5.73 -26.38
N ASN A 112 -37.55 6.44 -25.71
CA ASN A 112 -38.88 6.82 -26.20
C ASN A 112 -38.87 7.70 -27.46
N GLU A 113 -37.82 8.49 -27.72
CA GLU A 113 -37.72 9.35 -28.91
C GLU A 113 -37.37 8.53 -30.15
N PHE A 114 -36.47 7.54 -30.01
CA PHE A 114 -36.17 6.56 -31.06
C PHE A 114 -37.38 5.68 -31.42
N ILE A 115 -38.18 5.26 -30.45
CA ILE A 115 -39.39 4.46 -30.71
C ILE A 115 -40.49 5.28 -31.40
N ARG A 116 -40.59 6.59 -31.10
CA ARG A 116 -41.56 7.49 -31.75
C ARG A 116 -41.18 7.77 -33.21
N ALA A 117 -39.90 7.97 -33.50
CA ALA A 117 -39.40 8.14 -34.87
C ALA A 117 -39.64 6.88 -35.74
N GLY A 118 -39.45 5.68 -35.19
CA GLY A 118 -39.65 4.42 -35.93
C GLY A 118 -41.11 4.06 -36.26
N ARG A 119 -42.10 4.66 -35.57
CA ARG A 119 -43.53 4.34 -35.78
C ARG A 119 -44.21 5.26 -36.80
N SER A 120 -43.68 6.46 -37.04
CA SER A 120 -44.27 7.41 -38.00
C SER A 120 -43.90 7.13 -39.47
N GLY A 121 -43.08 6.11 -39.75
CA GLY A 121 -42.59 5.78 -41.09
C GLY A 121 -43.29 4.62 -41.81
N ARG A 122 -44.34 4.00 -41.24
CA ARG A 122 -45.04 2.86 -41.87
C ARG A 122 -46.54 3.11 -41.97
N MET A 123 -46.93 4.13 -42.73
CA MET A 123 -48.31 4.30 -43.20
C MET A 123 -48.35 5.24 -44.43
N LYS A 124 -47.85 4.76 -45.57
CA LYS A 124 -48.29 5.16 -46.92
C LYS A 124 -47.67 4.21 -47.94
N GLY A 125 -48.53 3.51 -48.67
CA GLY A 125 -48.22 2.45 -49.62
C GLY A 125 -49.41 1.50 -49.66
#